data_AF-A0A967IVD2-F1
#
_entry.id   AF-A0A967IVD2-F1
#
_cell.length_a   1.000
_cell.length_b   1.000
_cell.length_c   1.000
_cell.angle_alpha   90.00
_cell.angle_beta   90.00
_cell.angle_gamma   90.00
#
_symmetry.space_group_name_H-M   'P 1'
#
loop_
_entity.id
_entity.type
_entity.pdbx_description
1 polymer ?
#
loop_
_entity_poly.entity_id
_entity_poly.type
_entity_poly.pdbx_seq_one_letter_code
_entity_poly.pdbx_strand_id
1 'polypeptide(L)'
;MSRTRTTVEPDWDTPLMLTLTPAIVVHALFASADAVHTGWDSCIDQALVVADVSAVDEGNDNHCRLVNQEYVEDEDPDVTWHDWTVEVRIGETYVVGHWRLQDTLGPAAWEWYASEAEKAFSQACVLIGKRVRRGLIIEEPPEASPPSRTHH
;
A
#
# COMPACT_ATOMS: atom_id res chain seq x y z
N MET A 1 29.39 -24.27 1.79
CA MET A 1 28.36 -24.64 0.79
C MET A 1 27.28 -23.57 0.81
N SER A 2 27.27 -22.70 -0.19
CA SER A 2 26.33 -21.57 -0.31
C SER A 2 24.96 -22.11 -0.72
N ARG A 3 23.92 -21.86 0.08
CA ARG A 3 22.53 -22.11 -0.31
C ARG A 3 22.08 -20.93 -1.17
N THR A 4 22.31 -21.00 -2.48
CA THR A 4 21.62 -20.15 -3.44
C THR A 4 20.14 -20.55 -3.44
N ARG A 5 19.35 -19.91 -2.59
CA ARG A 5 17.89 -19.95 -2.69
C ARG A 5 17.55 -19.23 -3.99
N THR A 6 17.40 -19.98 -5.08
CA THR A 6 16.78 -19.48 -6.31
C THR A 6 15.37 -19.06 -5.93
N THR A 7 15.20 -17.78 -5.60
CA THR A 7 13.89 -17.15 -5.48
C THR A 7 13.28 -17.21 -6.87
N VAL A 8 12.42 -18.20 -7.08
CA VAL A 8 11.57 -18.24 -8.28
C VAL A 8 10.72 -16.99 -8.21
N GLU A 9 10.93 -16.06 -9.13
CA GLU A 9 10.10 -14.88 -9.26
C GLU A 9 8.65 -15.34 -9.54
N PRO A 10 7.63 -14.67 -8.97
CA PRO A 10 6.26 -15.02 -9.28
C PRO A 10 5.95 -14.81 -10.77
N ASP A 11 5.08 -15.66 -11.32
CA ASP A 11 4.59 -15.51 -12.69
C ASP A 11 3.64 -14.31 -12.77
N TRP A 12 4.09 -13.27 -13.46
CA TRP A 12 3.37 -12.01 -13.62
C TRP A 12 2.48 -11.97 -14.86
N ASP A 13 2.64 -12.91 -15.79
CA ASP A 13 2.01 -12.85 -17.11
C ASP A 13 0.74 -13.70 -17.19
N THR A 14 0.51 -14.59 -16.23
CA THR A 14 -0.71 -15.40 -16.16
C THR A 14 -1.92 -14.53 -15.80
N PRO A 15 -2.95 -14.44 -16.67
CA PRO A 15 -4.17 -13.68 -16.37
C PRO A 15 -4.97 -14.37 -15.26
N LEU A 16 -5.30 -13.62 -14.22
CA LEU A 16 -6.08 -14.07 -13.07
C LEU A 16 -7.44 -13.38 -13.03
N MET A 17 -8.50 -14.18 -12.87
CA MET A 17 -9.84 -13.69 -12.55
C MET A 17 -10.09 -13.90 -11.06
N LEU A 18 -10.14 -12.81 -10.30
CA LEU A 18 -10.35 -12.85 -8.85
C LEU A 18 -11.65 -12.13 -8.49
N THR A 19 -12.41 -12.72 -7.57
CA THR A 19 -13.49 -11.98 -6.88
C THR A 19 -12.87 -11.31 -5.66
N LEU A 20 -12.68 -10.00 -5.73
CA LEU A 20 -12.20 -9.22 -4.61
C LEU A 20 -13.37 -8.82 -3.72
N THR A 21 -13.22 -9.06 -2.43
CA THR A 21 -14.10 -8.51 -1.40
C THR A 21 -13.26 -7.62 -0.49
N PRO A 22 -13.84 -6.58 0.13
CA PRO A 22 -13.12 -5.80 1.13
C PRO A 22 -12.49 -6.69 2.20
N ALA A 23 -13.19 -7.72 2.67
CA ALA A 23 -12.66 -8.66 3.67
C ALA A 23 -11.34 -9.33 3.21
N ILE A 24 -11.23 -9.75 1.95
CA ILE A 24 -9.98 -10.33 1.41
C ILE A 24 -8.86 -9.28 1.41
N VAL A 25 -9.15 -8.05 0.98
CA VAL A 25 -8.17 -6.95 0.98
C VAL A 25 -7.70 -6.63 2.39
N VAL A 26 -8.63 -6.51 3.34
CA VAL A 26 -8.34 -6.27 4.76
C VAL A 26 -7.44 -7.37 5.33
N HIS A 27 -7.77 -8.64 5.09
CA HIS A 27 -6.95 -9.75 5.60
C HIS A 27 -5.59 -9.86 4.90
N ALA A 28 -5.51 -9.54 3.62
CA ALA A 28 -4.27 -9.66 2.85
C ALA A 28 -3.30 -8.52 3.15
N LEU A 29 -3.80 -7.29 3.32
CA LEU A 29 -2.97 -6.08 3.42
C LEU A 29 -2.91 -5.50 4.84
N PHE A 30 -4.01 -5.55 5.58
CA PHE A 30 -4.21 -4.73 6.78
C PHE A 30 -4.33 -5.55 8.06
N ALA A 31 -3.83 -6.78 8.06
CA ALA A 31 -3.92 -7.70 9.20
C ALA A 31 -3.23 -7.17 10.47
N SER A 32 -2.21 -6.31 10.33
CA SER A 32 -1.49 -5.70 11.44
C SER A 32 -1.86 -4.25 11.72
N ALA A 33 -2.84 -3.69 11.00
CA ALA A 33 -3.32 -2.32 11.21
C ALA A 33 -4.15 -2.22 12.51
N ASP A 34 -4.09 -1.08 13.20
CA ASP A 34 -4.87 -0.83 14.40
C ASP A 34 -6.34 -0.56 14.10
N ALA A 35 -6.60 0.03 12.93
CA ALA A 35 -7.93 0.31 12.44
C ALA A 35 -8.00 0.11 10.93
N VAL A 36 -9.13 -0.44 10.48
CA VAL A 36 -9.39 -0.68 9.06
C VAL A 36 -10.82 -0.33 8.76
N HIS A 37 -11.06 0.40 7.68
CA HIS A 37 -12.39 0.78 7.26
C HIS A 37 -12.49 0.91 5.73
N THR A 38 -13.71 1.10 5.25
CA THR A 38 -14.02 1.34 3.84
C THR A 38 -14.83 2.61 3.70
N GLY A 39 -14.64 3.33 2.60
CA GLY A 39 -15.35 4.57 2.32
C GLY A 39 -15.60 4.79 0.83
N TRP A 40 -16.43 5.80 0.55
CA TRP A 40 -16.61 6.35 -0.81
C TRP A 40 -15.64 7.50 -1.11
N ASP A 41 -15.05 8.05 -0.07
CA ASP A 41 -14.11 9.16 -0.12
C ASP A 41 -12.87 8.83 0.72
N SER A 42 -11.75 9.48 0.40
CA SER A 42 -10.52 9.39 1.19
C SER A 42 -10.72 10.02 2.57
N CYS A 43 -10.19 9.37 3.61
CA CYS A 43 -10.18 9.92 4.97
C CYS A 43 -8.87 10.68 5.30
N ILE A 44 -7.98 10.85 4.32
CA ILE A 44 -6.68 11.50 4.51
C ILE A 44 -6.86 13.01 4.43
N ASP A 45 -6.55 13.71 5.52
CA ASP A 45 -6.55 15.17 5.54
C ASP A 45 -5.22 15.69 5.00
N GLN A 46 -5.26 16.32 3.83
CA GLN A 46 -4.08 16.84 3.15
C GLN A 46 -3.33 17.92 3.96
N ALA A 47 -3.99 18.58 4.93
CA ALA A 47 -3.34 19.54 5.80
C ALA A 47 -2.41 18.89 6.84
N LEU A 48 -2.60 17.61 7.13
CA LEU A 48 -1.89 16.86 8.17
C LEU A 48 -0.78 15.95 7.60
N VAL A 49 -0.64 15.91 6.27
CA VAL A 49 0.31 15.04 5.59
C VAL A 49 1.74 15.57 5.72
N VAL A 50 2.61 14.71 6.24
CA VAL A 50 4.06 14.94 6.35
C VAL A 50 4.81 14.32 5.18
N ALA A 51 4.38 13.13 4.74
CA ALA A 51 4.96 12.44 3.59
C ALA A 51 3.89 11.61 2.86
N ASP A 52 4.05 11.46 1.55
CA ASP A 52 3.14 10.68 0.69
C ASP A 52 3.96 9.94 -0.37
N VAL A 53 3.64 8.66 -0.58
CA VAL A 53 4.04 7.89 -1.74
C VAL A 53 2.80 7.25 -2.35
N SER A 54 2.58 7.50 -3.65
CA SER A 54 1.43 6.98 -4.39
C SER A 54 1.84 6.12 -5.58
N ALA A 55 1.05 5.09 -5.86
CA ALA A 55 1.13 4.30 -7.09
C ALA A 55 -0.26 4.30 -7.76
N VAL A 56 -0.31 4.56 -9.07
CA VAL A 56 -1.57 4.75 -9.82
C VAL A 56 -1.59 3.83 -11.04
N ASP A 57 -2.69 3.12 -11.25
CA ASP A 57 -2.99 2.40 -12.50
C ASP A 57 -3.50 3.41 -13.54
N GLU A 58 -2.71 3.61 -14.59
CA GLU A 58 -3.00 4.58 -15.66
C GLU A 58 -4.25 4.23 -16.48
N GLY A 59 -4.72 2.98 -16.43
CA GLY A 59 -5.83 2.51 -17.23
C GLY A 59 -7.22 2.73 -16.62
N ASN A 60 -7.32 2.87 -15.29
CA ASN A 60 -8.62 2.79 -14.59
C ASN A 60 -8.72 3.64 -13.31
N ASP A 61 -7.74 4.50 -13.01
CA ASP A 61 -7.75 5.42 -11.86
C ASP A 61 -7.75 4.72 -10.48
N ASN A 62 -7.54 3.40 -10.46
CA ASN A 62 -7.21 2.68 -9.25
C ASN A 62 -5.85 3.14 -8.76
N HIS A 63 -5.70 3.27 -7.46
CA HIS A 63 -4.41 3.68 -6.89
C HIS A 63 -4.27 3.15 -5.48
N CYS A 64 -3.03 3.16 -4.99
CA CYS A 64 -2.75 3.04 -3.58
C CYS A 64 -1.80 4.14 -3.13
N ARG A 65 -1.93 4.53 -1.87
CA ARG A 65 -1.12 5.57 -1.23
C ARG A 65 -0.64 5.06 0.12
N LEU A 66 0.59 5.40 0.45
CA LEU A 66 1.12 5.35 1.80
C LEU A 66 1.36 6.80 2.23
N VAL A 67 0.62 7.22 3.24
CA VAL A 67 0.65 8.60 3.73
C VAL A 67 1.03 8.59 5.20
N ASN A 68 1.97 9.45 5.57
CA ASN A 68 2.31 9.71 6.96
C ASN A 68 1.63 11.00 7.37
N GLN A 69 0.77 10.93 8.38
CA GLN A 69 0.05 12.07 8.93
C GLN A 69 0.49 12.33 10.37
N GLU A 70 0.51 13.61 10.74
CA GLU A 70 0.76 14.07 12.09
C GLU A 70 -0.40 14.93 12.58
N TYR A 71 -0.95 14.58 13.73
CA TYR A 71 -2.08 15.31 14.30
C TYR A 71 -2.07 15.27 15.82
N VAL A 72 -2.79 16.21 16.42
CA VAL A 72 -3.14 16.20 17.84
C VAL A 72 -4.65 16.04 17.95
N GLU A 73 -5.12 15.40 19.01
CA GLU A 73 -6.56 15.29 19.27
C GLU A 73 -7.00 16.48 20.15
N ASP A 74 -8.21 17.01 19.91
CA ASP A 74 -8.73 18.17 20.65
C ASP A 74 -8.81 17.88 22.16
N GLU A 75 -9.06 16.62 22.53
CA GLU A 75 -9.12 16.16 23.91
C GLU A 75 -7.74 16.08 24.60
N ASP A 76 -6.65 15.96 23.85
CA ASP A 76 -5.28 15.84 24.36
C ASP A 76 -4.26 16.54 23.44
N PRO A 77 -4.19 17.88 23.46
CA PRO A 77 -3.37 18.66 22.54
C PRO A 77 -1.87 18.54 22.80
N ASP A 78 -1.47 17.95 23.92
CA ASP A 78 -0.07 17.72 24.29
C ASP A 78 0.47 16.40 23.73
N VAL A 79 -0.38 15.58 23.11
CA VAL A 79 -0.01 14.29 22.51
C VAL A 79 -0.10 14.35 20.99
N THR A 80 1.05 14.29 20.34
CA THR A 80 1.15 14.11 18.89
C THR A 80 0.97 12.64 18.54
N TRP A 81 0.11 12.39 17.56
CA TRP A 81 -0.08 11.10 16.90
C TRP A 81 0.61 11.10 15.54
N HIS A 82 1.25 9.98 15.25
CA HIS A 82 1.75 9.63 13.92
C HIS A 82 0.92 8.50 13.37
N ASP A 83 0.38 8.70 12.17
CA ASP A 83 -0.44 7.72 11.47
C ASP A 83 0.18 7.41 10.11
N TRP A 84 0.64 6.17 9.96
CA TRP A 84 0.91 5.61 8.63
C TRP A 84 -0.40 5.05 8.09
N THR A 85 -0.98 5.78 7.14
CA THR A 85 -2.23 5.42 6.50
C THR A 85 -1.93 4.80 5.13
N VAL A 86 -2.35 3.55 4.93
CA VAL A 86 -2.37 2.93 3.60
C VAL A 86 -3.79 2.93 3.07
N GLU A 87 -3.97 3.61 1.94
CA GLU A 87 -5.24 3.72 1.25
C GLU A 87 -5.16 2.97 -0.09
N VAL A 88 -6.18 2.16 -0.40
CA VAL A 88 -6.32 1.50 -1.70
C VAL A 88 -7.68 1.85 -2.28
N ARG A 89 -7.68 2.47 -3.46
CA ARG A 89 -8.88 2.75 -4.24
C ARG A 89 -9.03 1.70 -5.34
N ILE A 90 -10.18 1.02 -5.33
CA ILE A 90 -10.59 0.08 -6.37
C ILE A 90 -11.96 0.54 -6.89
N GLY A 91 -11.99 1.08 -8.11
CA GLY A 91 -13.14 1.77 -8.66
C GLY A 91 -13.50 3.00 -7.83
N GLU A 92 -14.69 2.99 -7.21
CA GLU A 92 -15.21 4.08 -6.38
C GLU A 92 -15.05 3.81 -4.88
N THR A 93 -14.51 2.65 -4.50
CA THR A 93 -14.41 2.24 -3.10
C THR A 93 -12.98 2.36 -2.59
N TYR A 94 -12.85 2.96 -1.41
CA TYR A 94 -11.63 3.04 -0.64
C TYR A 94 -11.60 1.94 0.42
N VAL A 95 -10.44 1.30 0.60
CA VAL A 95 -10.12 0.45 1.75
C VAL A 95 -8.87 1.03 2.40
N VAL A 96 -8.98 1.37 3.68
CA VAL A 96 -7.95 2.14 4.39
C VAL A 96 -7.52 1.41 5.65
N GLY A 97 -6.22 1.27 5.84
CA GLY A 97 -5.60 0.75 7.06
C GLY A 97 -4.74 1.81 7.74
N HIS A 98 -4.82 1.86 9.07
CA HIS A 98 -4.12 2.83 9.91
C HIS A 98 -3.16 2.13 10.88
N TRP A 99 -1.95 2.64 10.96
CA TRP A 99 -0.91 2.25 11.91
C TRP A 99 -0.58 3.49 12.72
N ARG A 100 -1.06 3.56 13.96
CA ARG A 100 -1.07 4.78 14.76
C ARG A 100 -0.21 4.63 16.00
N LEU A 101 0.65 5.61 16.20
CA LEU A 101 1.58 5.65 17.31
C LEU A 101 1.58 7.03 17.93
N GLN A 102 1.53 7.11 19.26
CA GLN A 102 1.83 8.37 19.96
C GLN A 102 3.35 8.63 19.91
N ASP A 103 3.76 9.87 19.65
CA ASP A 103 5.17 10.28 19.52
C ASP A 103 6.01 10.01 20.79
N THR A 104 5.34 9.80 21.93
CA THR A 104 5.99 9.43 23.19
C THR A 104 6.59 8.02 23.21
N LEU A 105 6.29 7.18 22.21
CA LEU A 105 6.78 5.81 22.11
C LEU A 105 8.14 5.73 21.41
N GLY A 106 9.02 4.88 21.93
CA GLY A 106 10.42 4.85 21.51
C GLY A 106 10.66 4.39 20.05
N PRO A 107 11.88 4.59 19.52
CA PRO A 107 12.21 4.39 18.09
C PRO A 107 11.90 2.99 17.53
N ALA A 108 11.96 1.96 18.37
CA ALA A 108 11.66 0.59 17.95
C ALA A 108 10.18 0.39 17.59
N ALA A 109 9.26 1.09 18.30
CA ALA A 109 7.85 1.06 17.95
C ALA A 109 7.65 1.76 16.59
N TRP A 110 8.22 2.95 16.46
CA TRP A 110 8.20 3.71 15.21
C TRP A 110 8.62 2.89 13.98
N GLU A 111 9.79 2.25 14.05
CA GLU A 111 10.32 1.42 12.96
C GLU A 111 9.38 0.25 12.63
N TRP A 112 8.74 -0.33 13.65
CA TRP A 112 7.79 -1.43 13.43
C TRP A 112 6.53 -0.95 12.70
N TYR A 113 5.87 0.12 13.16
CA TYR A 113 4.64 0.63 12.53
C TYR A 113 4.91 1.08 11.08
N ALA A 114 6.01 1.82 10.86
CA ALA A 114 6.44 2.20 9.53
C ALA A 114 6.69 0.98 8.64
N SER A 115 7.39 -0.05 9.16
CA SER A 115 7.69 -1.26 8.39
C SER A 115 6.44 -2.07 8.02
N GLU A 116 5.45 -2.15 8.91
CA GLU A 116 4.19 -2.85 8.63
C GLU A 116 3.36 -2.11 7.57
N ALA A 117 3.25 -0.78 7.68
CA ALA A 117 2.59 0.04 6.67
C ALA A 117 3.29 -0.04 5.29
N GLU A 118 4.63 0.00 5.25
CA GLU A 118 5.40 -0.16 4.02
C GLU A 118 5.18 -1.53 3.35
N LYS A 119 5.08 -2.61 4.15
CA LYS A 119 4.76 -3.96 3.63
C LYS A 119 3.37 -3.98 3.01
N ALA A 120 2.38 -3.42 3.70
CA ALA A 120 1.01 -3.34 3.22
C ALA A 120 0.91 -2.54 1.93
N PHE A 121 1.56 -1.37 1.87
CA PHE A 121 1.63 -0.56 0.65
C PHE A 121 2.32 -1.30 -0.51
N SER A 122 3.45 -1.97 -0.24
CA SER A 122 4.16 -2.74 -1.27
C SER A 122 3.29 -3.86 -1.85
N GLN A 123 2.47 -4.51 -1.02
CA GLN A 123 1.50 -5.52 -1.45
C GLN A 123 0.31 -4.89 -2.19
N ALA A 124 -0.15 -3.72 -1.77
CA ALA A 124 -1.20 -2.98 -2.45
C ALA A 124 -0.79 -2.55 -3.86
N CYS A 125 0.47 -2.13 -4.05
CA CYS A 125 1.01 -1.80 -5.37
C CYS A 125 0.90 -2.98 -6.36
N VAL A 126 1.08 -4.22 -5.88
CA VAL A 126 0.90 -5.40 -6.71
C VAL A 126 -0.56 -5.57 -7.17
N LEU A 127 -1.53 -5.23 -6.33
CA LEU A 127 -2.95 -5.31 -6.70
C LEU A 127 -3.34 -4.35 -7.82
N ILE A 128 -2.64 -3.22 -7.95
CA ILE A 128 -2.84 -2.24 -9.03
C ILE A 128 -1.85 -2.42 -10.18
N GLY A 129 -1.20 -3.58 -10.27
CA GLY A 129 -0.31 -3.93 -11.38
C GLY A 129 1.07 -3.28 -11.35
N LYS A 130 1.47 -2.66 -10.23
CA LYS A 130 2.79 -2.03 -10.07
C LYS A 130 3.76 -2.96 -9.34
N ARG A 131 5.06 -2.79 -9.59
CA ARG A 131 6.13 -3.52 -8.91
C ARG A 131 6.79 -2.60 -7.90
N VAL A 132 7.16 -3.11 -6.71
CA VAL A 132 7.86 -2.31 -5.68
C VAL A 132 9.11 -3.02 -5.22
N ARG A 133 10.24 -2.31 -5.18
CA ARG A 133 11.50 -2.79 -4.58
C ARG A 133 11.72 -2.15 -3.21
N ARG A 134 12.62 -2.76 -2.43
CA ARG A 134 13.08 -2.23 -1.13
C ARG A 134 13.42 -0.74 -1.25
N GLY A 135 12.87 0.06 -0.33
CA GLY A 135 12.97 1.53 -0.36
C GLY A 135 11.83 2.23 -1.11
N LEU A 136 10.70 1.54 -1.33
CA LEU A 136 9.49 2.07 -1.99
C LEU A 136 9.72 2.59 -3.42
N ILE A 137 10.67 1.99 -4.14
CA ILE A 137 10.88 2.30 -5.55
C ILE A 137 9.82 1.56 -6.36
N ILE A 138 8.87 2.31 -6.92
CA ILE A 138 7.83 1.78 -7.79
C ILE A 138 8.41 1.61 -9.20
N GLU A 139 8.36 0.39 -9.73
CA GLU A 139 8.77 0.05 -11.09
C GLU A 139 7.53 -0.15 -11.97
N GLU A 140 7.51 0.52 -13.12
CA GLU A 140 6.57 0.23 -14.19
C GLU A 140 6.79 -1.19 -14.72
N PRO A 141 5.73 -1.95 -15.03
CA PRO A 141 5.87 -3.20 -15.78
C PRO A 141 6.53 -2.92 -17.13
N PRO A 142 7.39 -3.82 -17.64
CA PRO A 142 7.88 -3.71 -19.00
C PRO A 142 6.69 -3.76 -19.98
N GLU A 143 6.68 -2.88 -20.98
CA GLU A 143 5.65 -2.90 -22.03
C GLU A 143 5.55 -4.29 -22.66
N ALA A 144 4.35 -4.84 -22.73
CA ALA A 144 4.10 -6.11 -23.39
C ALA A 144 4.56 -6.01 -24.86
N SER A 145 5.49 -6.88 -25.25
CA SER A 145 5.95 -6.92 -26.64
C SER A 145 4.75 -7.29 -27.54
N PRO A 146 4.53 -6.55 -28.65
CA PRO A 146 3.41 -6.85 -29.54
C PRO A 146 3.53 -8.29 -30.06
N PRO A 147 2.41 -9.00 -30.26
CA PRO A 147 2.44 -10.38 -30.72
C PRO A 147 3.19 -10.46 -32.05
N SER A 148 4.15 -11.39 -32.12
CA SER A 148 4.92 -11.67 -33.34
C SER A 148 3.95 -12.01 -34.46
N ARG A 149 3.83 -11.13 -35.46
CA ARG A 149 3.08 -11.41 -36.68
C ARG A 149 3.85 -12.46 -37.46
N THR A 150 3.54 -13.73 -37.24
CA THR A 150 3.91 -14.80 -38.17
C THR A 150 3.15 -14.56 -39.47
N HIS A 151 3.84 -14.01 -40.46
CA HIS A 151 3.40 -14.06 -41.85
C HIS A 151 3.50 -15.52 -42.32
N HIS A 152 2.35 -16.15 -42.54
CA HIS A 152 2.21 -17.37 -43.33
C HIS A 152 2.14 -17.06 -44.81
#